data_AF-A0A090LL00-F1
#
_entry.id   AF-A0A090LL00-F1
#
_cell.length_a   1.000
_cell.length_b   1.000
_cell.length_c   1.000
_cell.angle_alpha   90.00
_cell.angle_beta   90.00
_cell.angle_gamma   90.00
#
_symmetry.space_group_name_H-M   'P 1'
#
loop_
_entity.id
_entity.type
_entity.pdbx_description
1 polymer ?
#
loop_
_entity_poly.entity_id
_entity_poly.type
_entity_poly.pdbx_seq_one_letter_code
_entity_poly.pdbx_strand_id
1 'polypeptide(L)'
;MGKIFSKKKVEPDLTNDEIEAIREIWSRAKNENVGRKILLTLIEKKPKFAEYFGIGSENVDPKELMGKREFQLQAHRIQGFLDTAVGSLGYCPMSSIYDMAHRIGQIHFYKGVNFGADNWLVFKKVTVDQVSRVNFINNKDMARKSNTASINKNISEDSEDNLEIRNIQRRNESIPSYNEMYEVQNCLARLGWNKFMTVIVREMKRGFLEEAMRNCKEDENLQQQ
;
A
#
# COMPACT_ATOMS: atom_id res chain seq x y z
N MET A 1 -17.15 -39.43 7.63
CA MET A 1 -17.31 -38.09 8.27
C MET A 1 -17.16 -37.02 7.19
N GLY A 2 -18.00 -35.98 7.26
CA GLY A 2 -18.47 -35.21 6.11
C GLY A 2 -17.45 -34.28 5.45
N LYS A 3 -17.43 -34.31 4.11
CA LYS A 3 -16.80 -33.30 3.25
C LYS A 3 -17.75 -32.11 3.16
N ILE A 4 -17.48 -31.04 3.91
CA ILE A 4 -18.12 -29.73 3.71
C ILE A 4 -17.02 -28.67 3.62
N PHE A 5 -16.34 -28.61 2.48
CA PHE A 5 -15.67 -27.39 2.07
C PHE A 5 -16.66 -26.61 1.22
N SER A 6 -17.28 -25.59 1.81
CA SER A 6 -18.09 -24.63 1.08
C SER A 6 -17.21 -23.98 0.01
N LYS A 7 -17.41 -24.38 -1.26
CA LYS A 7 -16.78 -23.78 -2.45
C LYS A 7 -17.37 -22.40 -2.77
N LYS A 8 -17.70 -21.58 -1.77
CA LYS A 8 -17.94 -20.16 -2.05
C LYS A 8 -16.59 -19.50 -2.27
N LYS A 9 -16.17 -19.42 -3.54
CA LYS A 9 -15.22 -18.40 -3.98
C LYS A 9 -15.85 -17.07 -3.60
N VAL A 10 -15.46 -16.51 -2.44
CA VAL A 10 -15.78 -15.14 -2.08
C VAL A 10 -14.85 -14.30 -2.95
N GLU A 11 -15.30 -14.05 -4.19
CA GLU A 11 -14.75 -12.97 -5.00
C GLU A 11 -14.89 -11.69 -4.16
N PRO A 12 -13.81 -10.93 -3.92
CA PRO A 12 -13.95 -9.57 -3.49
C PRO A 12 -14.69 -8.85 -4.60
N ASP A 13 -15.88 -8.43 -4.25
CA ASP A 13 -16.69 -7.54 -5.05
C ASP A 13 -16.01 -6.17 -5.02
N LEU A 14 -14.99 -6.02 -5.87
CA LEU A 14 -14.39 -4.74 -6.20
C LEU A 14 -15.28 -4.13 -7.28
N THR A 15 -15.89 -2.99 -6.97
CA THR A 15 -16.67 -2.26 -7.97
C THR A 15 -15.74 -1.64 -9.02
N ASN A 16 -16.28 -1.26 -10.18
CA ASN A 16 -15.49 -0.57 -11.20
C ASN A 16 -14.88 0.74 -10.66
N ASP A 17 -15.62 1.47 -9.82
CA ASP A 17 -15.13 2.70 -9.18
C ASP A 17 -13.96 2.40 -8.21
N GLU A 18 -14.03 1.30 -7.45
CA GLU A 18 -12.93 0.86 -6.59
C GLU A 18 -11.70 0.44 -7.41
N ILE A 19 -11.91 -0.26 -8.54
CA ILE A 19 -10.82 -0.63 -9.46
C ILE A 19 -10.13 0.62 -9.99
N GLU A 20 -10.88 1.60 -10.48
CA GLU A 20 -10.30 2.81 -11.04
C GLU A 20 -9.57 3.63 -9.97
N ALA A 21 -10.16 3.75 -8.77
CA ALA A 21 -9.53 4.41 -7.64
C ALA A 21 -8.21 3.72 -7.19
N ILE A 22 -8.17 2.37 -7.20
CA ILE A 22 -6.93 1.60 -6.93
C ILE A 22 -5.87 1.93 -7.98
N ARG A 23 -6.22 1.89 -9.27
CA ARG A 23 -5.31 2.15 -10.38
C ARG A 23 -4.76 3.58 -10.36
N GLU A 24 -5.60 4.55 -10.06
CA GLU A 24 -5.23 5.97 -9.94
C GLU A 24 -4.27 6.21 -8.76
N ILE A 25 -4.51 5.62 -7.59
CA ILE A 25 -3.57 5.70 -6.47
C ILE A 25 -2.25 4.98 -6.81
N TRP A 26 -2.32 3.80 -7.43
CA TRP A 26 -1.13 3.04 -7.79
C TRP A 26 -0.22 3.79 -8.75
N SER A 27 -0.80 4.44 -9.77
CA SER A 27 -0.05 5.18 -10.79
C SER A 27 0.80 6.29 -10.18
N ARG A 28 0.31 6.92 -9.09
CA ARG A 28 1.04 7.92 -8.31
C ARG A 28 2.08 7.28 -7.40
N ALA A 29 1.69 6.28 -6.62
CA ALA A 29 2.54 5.66 -5.62
C ALA A 29 3.76 4.93 -6.22
N LYS A 30 3.58 4.20 -7.33
CA LYS A 30 4.63 3.35 -7.92
C LYS A 30 5.88 4.11 -8.37
N ASN A 31 5.71 5.39 -8.72
CA ASN A 31 6.81 6.27 -9.15
C ASN A 31 7.67 6.75 -7.98
N GLU A 32 7.26 6.52 -6.73
CA GLU A 32 7.94 7.01 -5.53
C GLU A 32 8.69 5.91 -4.77
N ASN A 33 9.17 4.88 -5.48
CA ASN A 33 9.84 3.73 -4.86
C ASN A 33 9.00 3.06 -3.77
N VAL A 34 7.69 2.92 -3.99
CA VAL A 34 6.75 2.41 -2.98
C VAL A 34 7.14 1.02 -2.45
N GLY A 35 7.74 0.16 -3.28
CA GLY A 35 8.27 -1.13 -2.83
C GLY A 35 9.33 -0.99 -1.72
N ARG A 36 10.22 0.00 -1.84
CA ARG A 36 11.23 0.30 -0.81
C ARG A 36 10.57 0.84 0.46
N LYS A 37 9.61 1.75 0.32
CA LYS A 37 8.85 2.32 1.45
C LYS A 37 8.09 1.22 2.22
N ILE A 38 7.45 0.29 1.50
CA ILE A 38 6.77 -0.87 2.09
C ILE A 38 7.76 -1.72 2.86
N LEU A 39 8.84 -2.19 2.22
CA LEU A 39 9.79 -3.10 2.85
C LEU A 39 10.50 -2.47 4.05
N LEU A 40 10.90 -1.21 3.93
CA LEU A 40 11.51 -0.46 5.03
C LEU A 40 10.56 -0.38 6.23
N THR A 41 9.31 0.06 6.03
CA THR A 41 8.34 0.17 7.12
C THR A 41 7.97 -1.18 7.73
N LEU A 42 8.00 -2.28 6.97
CA LEU A 42 7.81 -3.62 7.53
C LEU A 42 8.92 -3.97 8.52
N ILE A 43 10.17 -3.74 8.12
CA ILE A 43 11.35 -4.05 8.93
C ILE A 43 11.42 -3.13 10.15
N GLU A 44 11.14 -1.83 10.01
CA GLU A 44 11.06 -0.88 11.13
C GLU A 44 10.01 -1.30 12.17
N LYS A 45 8.84 -1.77 11.73
CA LYS A 45 7.78 -2.23 12.63
C LYS A 45 8.07 -3.59 13.25
N LYS A 46 8.71 -4.48 12.49
CA LYS A 46 9.00 -5.84 12.92
C LYS A 46 10.30 -6.33 12.25
N PRO A 47 11.46 -6.20 12.92
CA PRO A 47 12.77 -6.50 12.34
C PRO A 47 12.90 -7.88 11.71
N LYS A 48 12.15 -8.87 12.22
CA LYS A 48 12.09 -10.24 11.69
C LYS A 48 11.69 -10.33 10.20
N PHE A 49 11.04 -9.31 9.63
CA PHE A 49 10.83 -9.27 8.18
C PHE A 49 12.16 -9.28 7.39
N ALA A 50 13.25 -8.76 7.94
CA ALA A 50 14.56 -8.82 7.27
C ALA A 50 15.03 -10.27 7.06
N GLU A 51 14.80 -11.14 8.05
CA GLU A 51 15.09 -12.58 7.95
C GLU A 51 14.20 -13.25 6.90
N TYR A 52 12.88 -12.98 6.96
CA TYR A 52 11.94 -13.56 6.01
C TYR A 52 12.21 -13.19 4.54
N PHE A 53 12.74 -11.99 4.31
CA PHE A 53 13.13 -11.54 2.98
C PHE A 53 14.58 -11.92 2.61
N GLY A 54 15.32 -12.59 3.49
CA GLY A 54 16.70 -13.03 3.27
C GLY A 54 17.72 -11.88 3.19
N ILE A 55 17.49 -10.78 3.93
CA ILE A 55 18.34 -9.57 3.91
C ILE A 55 19.42 -9.59 4.99
N GLY A 56 19.21 -10.37 6.06
CA GLY A 56 20.12 -10.49 7.20
C GLY A 56 19.39 -10.55 8.55
N SER A 57 20.15 -10.69 9.63
CA SER A 57 19.60 -10.82 10.99
C SER A 57 18.96 -9.53 11.50
N GLU A 58 18.19 -9.68 12.58
CA GLU A 58 17.63 -8.60 13.38
C GLU A 58 18.77 -7.66 13.85
N ASN A 59 18.59 -6.34 13.78
CA ASN A 59 19.57 -5.26 14.13
C ASN A 59 20.35 -4.60 12.97
N VAL A 60 19.76 -4.44 11.78
CA VAL A 60 20.36 -3.62 10.71
C VAL A 60 19.85 -2.18 10.81
N ASP A 61 20.75 -1.19 10.80
CA ASP A 61 20.38 0.23 10.69
C ASP A 61 19.58 0.47 9.38
N PRO A 62 18.39 1.10 9.44
CA PRO A 62 17.62 1.51 8.27
C PRO A 62 18.45 2.16 7.14
N LYS A 63 19.49 2.93 7.46
CA LYS A 63 20.36 3.56 6.46
C LYS A 63 21.25 2.54 5.74
N GLU A 64 21.80 1.58 6.46
CA GLU A 64 22.60 0.49 5.89
C GLU A 64 21.75 -0.47 5.05
N LEU A 65 20.49 -0.69 5.48
CA LEU A 65 19.53 -1.55 4.80
C LEU A 65 19.31 -1.13 3.34
N MET A 66 19.25 0.19 3.08
CA MET A 66 19.03 0.75 1.74
C MET A 66 20.17 0.44 0.75
N GLY A 67 21.38 0.21 1.25
CA GLY A 67 22.55 -0.16 0.46
C GLY A 67 22.62 -1.65 0.12
N LYS A 68 21.86 -2.51 0.81
CA LYS A 68 21.91 -3.96 0.61
C LYS A 68 21.23 -4.37 -0.71
N ARG A 69 21.92 -5.21 -1.49
CA ARG A 69 21.41 -5.73 -2.77
C ARG A 69 20.13 -6.54 -2.56
N GLU A 70 20.08 -7.32 -1.49
CA GLU A 70 18.95 -8.17 -1.11
C GLU A 70 17.73 -7.30 -0.82
N PHE A 71 17.90 -6.21 -0.05
CA PHE A 71 16.82 -5.26 0.22
C PHE A 71 16.28 -4.65 -1.08
N GLN A 72 17.15 -4.17 -1.95
CA GLN A 72 16.75 -3.57 -3.23
C GLN A 72 16.00 -4.57 -4.11
N LEU A 73 16.48 -5.81 -4.18
CA LEU A 73 15.84 -6.88 -4.95
C LEU A 73 14.45 -7.23 -4.40
N GLN A 74 14.31 -7.34 -3.08
CA GLN A 74 13.03 -7.70 -2.46
C GLN A 74 12.01 -6.57 -2.55
N ALA A 75 12.46 -5.32 -2.37
CA ALA A 75 11.64 -4.14 -2.62
C ALA A 75 11.13 -4.10 -4.07
N HIS A 76 12.00 -4.40 -5.04
CA HIS A 76 11.62 -4.50 -6.45
C HIS A 76 10.62 -5.64 -6.69
N ARG A 77 10.79 -6.81 -6.07
CA ARG A 77 9.84 -7.93 -6.20
C ARG A 77 8.46 -7.61 -5.63
N ILE A 78 8.39 -6.93 -4.48
CA ILE A 78 7.12 -6.47 -3.90
C ILE A 78 6.43 -5.51 -4.88
N GLN A 79 7.15 -4.52 -5.38
CA GLN A 79 6.58 -3.56 -6.32
C GLN A 79 6.16 -4.22 -7.64
N GLY A 80 6.99 -5.08 -8.22
CA GLY A 80 6.69 -5.79 -9.46
C GLY A 80 5.47 -6.72 -9.37
N PHE A 81 5.28 -7.37 -8.22
CA PHE A 81 4.05 -8.12 -7.95
C PHE A 81 2.82 -7.20 -7.95
N LEU A 82 2.89 -6.07 -7.23
CA LEU A 82 1.78 -5.10 -7.17
C LEU A 82 1.52 -4.44 -8.54
N ASP A 83 2.56 -4.12 -9.31
CA ASP A 83 2.44 -3.60 -10.69
C ASP A 83 1.66 -4.58 -11.57
N THR A 84 2.00 -5.87 -11.50
CA THR A 84 1.33 -6.92 -12.27
C THR A 84 -0.13 -7.09 -11.80
N ALA A 85 -0.34 -7.13 -10.48
CA ALA A 85 -1.66 -7.35 -9.89
C ALA A 85 -2.61 -6.19 -10.20
N VAL A 86 -2.18 -4.94 -9.98
CA VAL A 86 -2.98 -3.74 -10.28
C VAL A 86 -3.16 -3.54 -11.79
N GLY A 87 -2.12 -3.80 -12.58
CA GLY A 87 -2.19 -3.70 -14.04
C GLY A 87 -3.19 -4.67 -14.67
N SER A 88 -3.52 -5.75 -13.97
CA SER A 88 -4.50 -6.76 -14.42
C SER A 88 -5.95 -6.40 -14.05
N LEU A 89 -6.18 -5.48 -13.11
CA LEU A 89 -7.52 -5.10 -12.66
C LEU A 89 -8.32 -4.46 -13.80
N GLY A 90 -9.51 -5.00 -14.08
CA GLY A 90 -10.40 -4.53 -15.15
C GLY A 90 -10.05 -5.04 -16.55
N TYR A 91 -8.93 -5.75 -16.73
CA TYR A 91 -8.49 -6.29 -18.03
C TYR A 91 -8.44 -7.82 -18.07
N CYS A 92 -8.17 -8.46 -16.93
CA CYS A 92 -8.12 -9.91 -16.80
C CYS A 92 -9.14 -10.38 -15.75
N PRO A 93 -9.59 -11.65 -15.83
CA PRO A 93 -10.38 -12.24 -14.76
C PRO A 93 -9.62 -12.14 -13.44
N MET A 94 -10.33 -11.72 -12.40
CA MET A 94 -9.75 -11.49 -11.08
C MET A 94 -9.09 -12.77 -10.49
N SER A 95 -9.58 -13.95 -10.89
CA SER A 95 -8.96 -15.24 -10.56
C SER A 95 -7.49 -15.34 -10.95
N SER A 96 -7.06 -14.67 -12.03
CA SER A 96 -5.67 -14.68 -12.48
C SER A 96 -4.73 -14.07 -11.44
N ILE A 97 -5.19 -13.01 -10.76
CA ILE A 97 -4.44 -12.38 -9.66
C ILE A 97 -4.39 -13.32 -8.45
N TYR A 98 -5.45 -14.09 -8.21
CA TYR A 98 -5.54 -15.05 -7.10
C TYR A 98 -4.65 -16.24 -7.30
N ASP A 99 -4.59 -16.77 -8.51
CA ASP A 99 -3.70 -17.88 -8.85
C ASP A 99 -2.24 -17.44 -8.72
N MET A 100 -1.91 -16.21 -9.12
CA MET A 100 -0.59 -15.62 -8.88
C MET A 100 -0.28 -15.49 -7.38
N ALA A 101 -1.19 -14.94 -6.58
CA ALA A 101 -1.02 -14.79 -5.14
C ALA A 101 -0.90 -16.15 -4.42
N HIS A 102 -1.72 -17.12 -4.82
CA HIS A 102 -1.68 -18.50 -4.34
C HIS A 102 -0.32 -19.14 -4.65
N ARG A 103 0.17 -19.01 -5.88
CA ARG A 103 1.47 -19.51 -6.29
C ARG A 103 2.61 -18.91 -5.47
N ILE A 104 2.54 -17.61 -5.16
CA ILE A 104 3.51 -16.96 -4.27
C ILE A 104 3.48 -17.59 -2.87
N GLY A 105 2.29 -17.90 -2.35
CA GLY A 105 2.11 -18.65 -1.10
C GLY A 105 2.83 -20.00 -1.08
N GLN A 106 2.69 -20.78 -2.16
CA GLN A 106 3.40 -22.06 -2.33
C GLN A 106 4.93 -21.84 -2.34
N ILE A 107 5.41 -20.81 -3.04
CA ILE A 107 6.84 -20.48 -3.08
C ILE A 107 7.34 -20.10 -1.67
N HIS A 108 6.55 -19.38 -0.87
CA HIS A 108 6.92 -19.03 0.50
C HIS A 108 7.09 -20.26 1.39
N PHE A 109 6.25 -21.29 1.21
CA PHE A 109 6.40 -22.57 1.90
C PHE A 109 7.75 -23.23 1.60
N TYR A 110 8.05 -23.44 0.31
CA TYR A 110 9.32 -24.07 -0.10
C TYR A 110 10.58 -23.23 0.23
N LYS A 111 10.42 -21.92 0.43
CA LYS A 111 11.49 -21.02 0.86
C LYS A 111 11.63 -20.90 2.37
N GLY A 112 10.81 -21.61 3.16
CA GLY A 112 10.84 -21.57 4.62
C GLY A 112 10.35 -20.25 5.22
N VAL A 113 9.62 -19.42 4.45
CA VAL A 113 9.10 -18.13 4.93
C VAL A 113 7.82 -18.36 5.73
N ASN A 114 7.96 -18.51 7.05
CA ASN A 114 6.83 -18.81 7.93
C ASN A 114 6.23 -17.55 8.56
N PHE A 115 5.24 -16.96 7.89
CA PHE A 115 4.49 -15.84 8.44
C PHE A 115 3.38 -16.32 9.39
N GLY A 116 3.52 -15.96 10.67
CA GLY A 116 2.40 -15.93 11.61
C GLY A 116 1.23 -15.07 11.12
N ALA A 117 0.02 -15.32 11.64
CA ALA A 117 -1.20 -14.63 11.23
C ALA A 117 -1.08 -13.10 11.33
N ASP A 118 -0.37 -12.61 12.35
CA ASP A 118 -0.05 -11.22 12.61
C ASP A 118 0.87 -10.60 11.54
N ASN A 119 1.90 -11.32 11.08
CA ASN A 119 2.81 -10.84 10.03
C ASN A 119 2.08 -10.57 8.73
N TRP A 120 1.12 -11.42 8.36
CA TRP A 120 0.27 -11.21 7.20
C TRP A 120 -0.59 -9.94 7.31
N LEU A 121 -1.13 -9.67 8.50
CA LEU A 121 -1.92 -8.47 8.75
C LEU A 121 -1.05 -7.20 8.73
N VAL A 122 0.16 -7.29 9.29
CA VAL A 122 1.15 -6.20 9.21
C VAL A 122 1.53 -5.92 7.76
N PHE A 123 1.79 -6.95 6.95
CA PHE A 123 2.07 -6.82 5.52
C PHE A 123 0.94 -6.11 4.77
N LYS A 124 -0.30 -6.58 4.94
CA LYS A 124 -1.50 -5.93 4.38
C LYS A 124 -1.57 -4.47 4.80
N LYS A 125 -1.52 -4.19 6.11
CA LYS A 125 -1.70 -2.84 6.66
C LYS A 125 -0.64 -1.89 6.13
N VAL A 126 0.63 -2.28 6.19
CA VAL A 126 1.74 -1.44 5.68
C VAL A 126 1.59 -1.20 4.19
N THR A 127 1.25 -2.22 3.40
CA THR A 127 1.04 -2.04 1.96
C THR A 127 -0.06 -1.01 1.69
N VAL A 128 -1.25 -1.18 2.27
CA VAL A 128 -2.37 -0.25 2.11
C VAL A 128 -2.02 1.16 2.60
N ASP A 129 -1.36 1.27 3.75
CA ASP A 129 -0.94 2.56 4.30
C ASP A 129 0.09 3.25 3.40
N GLN A 130 1.05 2.54 2.82
CA GLN A 130 2.08 3.13 1.97
C GLN A 130 1.58 3.55 0.59
N VAL A 131 0.70 2.74 -0.04
CA VAL A 131 0.13 3.11 -1.34
C VAL A 131 -0.89 4.24 -1.22
N SER A 132 -1.64 4.31 -0.13
CA SER A 132 -2.69 5.31 0.08
C SER A 132 -2.18 6.58 0.79
N ARG A 133 -0.86 6.74 0.96
CA ARG A 133 -0.30 7.95 1.55
C ARG A 133 -0.53 9.12 0.61
N VAL A 134 -1.43 10.01 1.00
CA VAL A 134 -1.66 11.28 0.32
C VAL A 134 -0.44 12.17 0.59
N ASN A 135 0.36 12.44 -0.45
CA ASN A 135 1.42 13.43 -0.36
C ASN A 135 0.83 14.85 -0.33
N PHE A 136 0.31 15.25 0.83
CA PHE A 136 0.08 16.68 1.13
C PHE A 136 1.39 17.49 1.21
N ILE A 137 2.54 16.83 1.09
CA ILE A 137 3.86 17.42 1.32
C ILE A 137 4.36 18.23 0.10
N ASN A 138 3.88 17.95 -1.12
CA ASN A 138 4.42 18.60 -2.32
C ASN A 138 3.94 20.05 -2.55
N ASN A 139 3.00 20.58 -1.75
CA ASN A 139 2.50 21.95 -1.90
C ASN A 139 3.15 22.98 -0.96
N LYS A 140 3.88 22.55 0.08
CA LYS A 140 4.58 23.49 0.99
C LYS A 140 5.96 23.92 0.50
N ASP A 141 6.60 23.13 -0.35
CA ASP A 141 7.95 23.42 -0.85
C ASP A 141 7.96 24.30 -2.13
N MET A 142 6.82 24.44 -2.80
CA MET A 142 6.62 25.40 -3.91
C MET A 142 6.19 26.79 -3.42
N ALA A 143 5.50 26.89 -2.27
CA ALA A 143 5.05 28.18 -1.72
C ALA A 143 6.15 28.97 -0.97
N ARG A 144 7.33 28.38 -0.73
CA ARG A 144 8.47 29.03 -0.03
C ARG A 144 9.55 29.59 -0.95
N LYS A 145 9.42 29.47 -2.28
CA LYS A 145 10.42 29.96 -3.24
C LYS A 145 10.02 31.24 -4.00
N SER A 146 8.90 31.88 -3.68
CA SER A 146 8.49 33.13 -4.36
C SER A 146 8.70 34.43 -3.57
N ASN A 147 9.18 34.39 -2.32
CA ASN A 147 9.35 35.60 -1.50
C ASN A 147 10.75 35.72 -0.89
N THR A 148 11.77 35.84 -1.73
CA THR A 148 13.07 36.41 -1.32
C THR A 148 13.84 36.91 -2.54
N ALA A 149 13.44 38.08 -3.01
CA ALA A 149 14.36 38.97 -3.72
C ALA A 149 13.95 40.43 -3.45
N SER A 150 14.86 41.14 -2.78
CA SER A 150 15.06 42.58 -2.89
C SER A 150 14.22 43.53 -2.02
N ILE A 151 14.66 43.62 -0.77
CA ILE A 151 14.68 44.85 0.05
C ILE A 151 15.44 45.95 -0.73
N ASN A 152 14.86 47.15 -0.94
CA ASN A 152 15.27 48.39 -0.24
C ASN A 152 14.64 49.71 -0.79
N LYS A 153 14.48 50.66 0.15
CA LYS A 153 14.27 52.13 0.05
C LYS A 153 12.88 52.64 -0.38
N ASN A 154 12.27 53.67 0.20
CA ASN A 154 12.52 54.57 1.35
C ASN A 154 11.31 55.54 1.45
N ILE A 155 10.85 55.88 2.68
CA ILE A 155 10.36 57.23 3.16
C ILE A 155 9.08 57.80 2.46
N SER A 156 8.02 58.40 3.06
CA SER A 156 7.67 59.05 4.35
C SER A 156 6.14 59.28 4.43
N GLU A 157 5.64 59.42 5.67
CA GLU A 157 4.64 60.38 6.22
C GLU A 157 3.18 60.49 5.70
N ASP A 158 2.29 60.48 6.72
CA ASP A 158 0.99 61.14 6.90
C ASP A 158 -0.24 60.73 6.07
N SER A 159 -1.26 60.16 6.76
CA SER A 159 -2.55 60.84 7.02
C SER A 159 -3.60 59.86 7.59
N GLU A 160 -4.27 60.30 8.65
CA GLU A 160 -5.47 59.70 9.28
C GLU A 160 -6.67 59.66 8.30
N ASP A 161 -7.50 58.62 8.34
CA ASP A 161 -8.94 58.73 8.69
C ASP A 161 -9.77 57.42 8.50
N ASN A 162 -10.57 57.14 9.54
CA ASN A 162 -11.97 56.66 9.56
C ASN A 162 -12.45 55.24 9.13
N LEU A 163 -12.93 54.53 10.18
CA LEU A 163 -14.30 54.01 10.42
C LEU A 163 -14.85 52.73 9.74
N GLU A 164 -15.26 51.82 10.66
CA GLU A 164 -16.52 51.06 10.73
C GLU A 164 -16.93 50.00 9.68
N ILE A 165 -16.73 48.73 10.09
CA ILE A 165 -17.75 47.71 10.37
C ILE A 165 -19.15 47.82 9.69
N ARG A 166 -19.54 46.67 9.10
CA ARG A 166 -20.90 46.17 8.72
C ARG A 166 -21.47 46.75 7.41
N ASN A 167 -21.95 45.96 6.45
CA ASN A 167 -22.83 44.81 6.63
C ASN A 167 -23.13 44.11 5.27
N ILE A 168 -23.50 42.82 5.35
CA ILE A 168 -24.52 42.14 4.52
C ILE A 168 -24.10 41.58 3.13
N GLN A 169 -23.79 40.27 3.16
CA GLN A 169 -24.56 39.22 2.44
C GLN A 169 -24.43 39.14 0.91
N ARG A 170 -23.50 38.29 0.47
CA ARG A 170 -23.75 37.43 -0.69
C ARG A 170 -23.68 35.97 -0.25
N ARG A 171 -24.83 35.30 -0.40
CA ARG A 171 -24.96 33.85 -0.52
C ARG A 171 -23.86 33.34 -1.47
N ASN A 172 -22.88 32.62 -0.94
CA ASN A 172 -22.10 31.71 -1.75
C ASN A 172 -22.67 30.32 -1.46
N GLU A 173 -23.52 29.87 -2.37
CA GLU A 173 -23.80 28.45 -2.54
C GLU A 173 -22.45 27.74 -2.66
N SER A 174 -22.22 26.83 -1.73
CA SER A 174 -20.93 26.16 -1.53
C SER A 174 -20.56 25.35 -2.75
N ILE A 175 -19.71 25.91 -3.59
CA ILE A 175 -18.92 25.18 -4.57
C ILE A 175 -18.23 24.02 -3.80
N PRO A 176 -18.42 22.75 -4.18
CA PRO A 176 -17.73 21.64 -3.53
C PRO A 176 -16.24 21.94 -3.58
N SER A 177 -15.64 22.09 -2.40
CA SER A 177 -14.22 22.37 -2.27
C SER A 177 -13.48 21.22 -2.93
N TYR A 178 -12.56 21.50 -3.86
CA TYR A 178 -11.72 20.48 -4.51
C TYR A 178 -11.13 19.48 -3.50
N ASN A 179 -10.86 19.91 -2.27
CA ASN A 179 -10.40 19.05 -1.18
C ASN A 179 -11.37 17.91 -0.83
N GLU A 180 -12.68 18.13 -0.87
CA GLU A 180 -13.68 17.13 -0.49
C GLU A 180 -13.73 15.98 -1.50
N MET A 181 -13.63 16.28 -2.79
CA MET A 181 -13.58 15.26 -3.85
C MET A 181 -12.30 14.40 -3.75
N TYR A 182 -11.15 15.01 -3.46
CA TYR A 182 -9.91 14.27 -3.25
C TYR A 182 -9.94 13.41 -1.99
N GLU A 183 -10.57 13.87 -0.90
CA GLU A 183 -10.74 13.07 0.32
C GLU A 183 -11.64 11.85 0.08
N VAL A 184 -12.75 12.01 -0.65
CA VAL A 184 -13.65 10.91 -1.01
C VAL A 184 -12.95 9.88 -1.92
N GLN A 185 -12.24 10.32 -2.96
CA GLN A 185 -11.46 9.43 -3.85
C GLN A 185 -10.42 8.63 -3.06
N ASN A 186 -9.75 9.26 -2.09
CA ASN A 186 -8.79 8.59 -1.21
C ASN A 186 -9.45 7.58 -0.26
N CYS A 187 -10.63 7.88 0.27
CA CYS A 187 -11.41 6.95 1.08
C CYS A 187 -11.84 5.71 0.27
N LEU A 188 -12.35 5.93 -0.95
CA LEU A 188 -12.77 4.86 -1.85
C LEU A 188 -11.59 3.98 -2.26
N ALA A 189 -10.47 4.60 -2.66
CA ALA A 189 -9.27 3.85 -3.02
C ALA A 189 -8.72 3.07 -1.82
N ARG A 190 -8.69 3.66 -0.61
CA ARG A 190 -8.25 2.96 0.60
C ARG A 190 -9.16 1.77 0.95
N LEU A 191 -10.47 1.89 0.73
CA LEU A 191 -11.41 0.78 0.85
C LEU A 191 -11.11 -0.32 -0.18
N GLY A 192 -10.97 0.05 -1.45
CA GLY A 192 -10.61 -0.86 -2.54
C GLY A 192 -9.30 -1.60 -2.27
N TRP A 193 -8.24 -0.88 -1.90
CA TRP A 193 -6.94 -1.46 -1.51
C TRP A 193 -7.06 -2.42 -0.32
N ASN A 194 -7.90 -2.10 0.68
CA ASN A 194 -8.17 -3.01 1.80
C ASN A 194 -8.83 -4.30 1.33
N LYS A 195 -9.88 -4.23 0.51
CA LYS A 195 -10.56 -5.41 -0.06
C LYS A 195 -9.57 -6.24 -0.89
N PHE A 196 -8.84 -5.58 -1.78
CA PHE A 196 -7.89 -6.20 -2.69
C PHE A 196 -6.77 -6.94 -1.95
N MET A 197 -6.08 -6.26 -1.04
CA MET A 197 -5.00 -6.87 -0.26
C MET A 197 -5.50 -7.95 0.71
N THR A 198 -6.74 -7.88 1.18
CA THR A 198 -7.34 -8.96 1.99
C THR A 198 -7.37 -10.26 1.21
N VAL A 199 -7.79 -10.20 -0.05
CA VAL A 199 -7.88 -11.39 -0.88
C VAL A 199 -6.51 -11.87 -1.31
N ILE A 200 -5.59 -10.98 -1.70
CA ILE A 200 -4.20 -11.37 -1.96
C ILE A 200 -3.61 -12.16 -0.80
N VAL A 201 -3.70 -11.63 0.43
CA VAL A 201 -3.18 -12.32 1.62
C VAL A 201 -3.91 -13.64 1.89
N ARG A 202 -5.23 -13.70 1.67
CA ARG A 202 -6.00 -14.94 1.81
C ARG A 202 -5.51 -16.02 0.85
N GLU A 203 -5.28 -15.68 -0.42
CA GLU A 203 -4.85 -16.62 -1.45
C GLU A 203 -3.39 -17.06 -1.21
N MET A 204 -2.49 -16.15 -0.81
CA MET A 204 -1.13 -16.49 -0.38
C MET A 204 -1.15 -17.46 0.81
N LYS A 205 -1.96 -17.19 1.84
CA LYS A 205 -2.13 -18.10 2.98
C LYS A 205 -2.66 -19.47 2.54
N ARG A 206 -3.65 -19.50 1.65
CA ARG A 206 -4.21 -20.75 1.12
C ARG A 206 -3.12 -21.57 0.41
N GLY A 207 -2.36 -20.95 -0.49
CA GLY A 207 -1.28 -21.63 -1.20
C GLY A 207 -0.19 -22.17 -0.28
N PHE A 208 0.18 -21.42 0.75
CA PHE A 208 1.13 -21.89 1.77
C PHE A 208 0.61 -23.12 2.53
N LEU A 209 -0.62 -23.04 3.04
CA LEU A 209 -1.21 -24.10 3.87
C LEU A 209 -1.49 -25.38 3.07
N GLU A 210 -1.90 -25.26 1.81
CA GLU A 210 -2.12 -26.41 0.94
C GLU A 210 -0.82 -27.21 0.70
N GLU A 211 0.32 -26.54 0.54
CA GLU A 211 1.61 -27.21 0.42
C GLU A 211 2.05 -27.85 1.75
N ALA A 212 1.87 -27.15 2.87
CA ALA A 212 2.15 -27.72 4.19
C ALA A 212 1.34 -29.01 4.43
N MET A 213 0.04 -28.99 4.13
CA MET A 213 -0.83 -30.15 4.27
C MET A 213 -0.48 -31.29 3.30
N ARG A 214 0.04 -31.00 2.11
CA ARG A 214 0.47 -32.02 1.15
C ARG A 214 1.71 -32.74 1.66
N ASN A 215 2.71 -32.00 2.15
CA ASN A 215 3.95 -32.57 2.67
C ASN A 215 3.69 -33.44 3.92
N CYS A 216 2.83 -33.02 4.86
CA CYS A 216 2.49 -33.86 6.02
C CYS A 216 1.88 -35.21 5.62
N LYS A 217 1.06 -35.25 4.56
CA LYS A 217 0.45 -36.50 4.07
C LYS A 217 1.45 -37.41 3.35
N GLU A 218 2.42 -36.82 2.65
CA GLU A 218 3.50 -37.58 2.02
C GLU A 218 4.38 -38.26 3.09
N ASP A 219 4.67 -37.56 4.19
CA ASP A 219 5.40 -38.11 5.34
C ASP A 219 4.65 -39.27 6.02
N GLU A 220 3.33 -39.14 6.23
CA GLU A 220 2.49 -40.20 6.81
C GLU A 220 2.44 -41.46 5.94
N ASN A 221 2.47 -41.32 4.62
CA ASN A 221 2.45 -42.44 3.68
C ASN A 221 3.83 -43.15 3.60
N LEU A 222 4.92 -42.41 3.77
CA LEU A 222 6.28 -42.98 3.80
C LEU A 222 6.57 -43.75 5.10
N GLN A 223 5.90 -43.40 6.21
CA GLN A 223 6.03 -44.11 7.48
C GLN A 223 5.21 -45.41 7.56
N GLN A 224 4.35 -45.68 6.59
CA GLN A 224 3.50 -46.87 6.53
C GLN A 224 4.01 -47.94 5.54
N GLN A 225 5.16 -47.70 4.90
CA GLN A 225 5.87 -48.66 4.03
C GLN A 225 7.13 -49.17 4.74
#